data_AF-A0A1G8IBB6-F1
#
_entry.id   AF-A0A1G8IBB6-F1
#
_cell.length_a   1.000
_cell.length_b   1.000
_cell.length_c   1.000
_cell.angle_alpha   90.00
_cell.angle_beta   90.00
_cell.angle_gamma   90.00
#
_symmetry.space_group_name_H-M   'P 1'
#
loop_
_entity.id
_entity.type
_entity.pdbx_description
1 polymer ?
#
loop_
_entity_poly.entity_id
_entity_poly.type
_entity_poly.pdbx_seq_one_letter_code
_entity_poly.pdbx_strand_id
1 'polypeptide(L)' 'MKNSNLKNAQKLSRESQKQILGGDLILVCATGCHRNYLSDGSGRCIVPPCTSPNFGTESKDANGRWQCCY' A
#
# COMPACT_ATOMS: atom_id res chain seq x y z
N MET A 1 -24.83 -6.23 32.52
CA MET A 1 -23.42 -6.07 32.10
C MET A 1 -22.85 -7.46 31.82
N LYS A 2 -22.30 -7.73 30.64
CA LYS A 2 -21.77 -9.06 30.27
C LYS A 2 -20.40 -9.28 30.92
N ASN A 3 -20.29 -10.30 31.77
CA ASN A 3 -19.04 -10.70 32.42
C ASN A 3 -18.13 -11.43 31.42
N SER A 4 -17.06 -10.78 30.97
CA SER A 4 -16.01 -11.40 30.15
C SER A 4 -15.08 -12.26 31.02
N ASN A 5 -15.06 -13.58 30.80
CA ASN A 5 -14.26 -14.59 31.52
C ASN A 5 -12.77 -14.58 31.13
N LEU A 6 -12.13 -13.42 31.03
CA LEU A 6 -10.73 -13.33 30.63
C LEU A 6 -9.83 -13.14 31.86
N LYS A 7 -9.59 -14.22 32.62
CA LYS A 7 -8.83 -14.18 33.87
C LYS A 7 -7.36 -13.73 33.73
N ASN A 8 -6.79 -13.83 32.53
CA ASN A 8 -5.40 -13.45 32.22
C ASN A 8 -5.25 -12.55 30.98
N ALA A 9 -6.33 -11.96 30.45
CA ALA A 9 -6.16 -11.06 29.33
C ALA A 9 -5.62 -9.73 29.82
N GLN A 10 -4.33 -9.49 29.58
CA GLN A 10 -3.79 -8.14 29.62
C GLN A 10 -4.41 -7.36 28.47
N LYS A 11 -5.17 -6.32 28.82
CA LYS A 11 -5.62 -5.34 27.84
C LYS A 11 -4.37 -4.75 27.21
N LEU A 12 -4.20 -4.95 25.90
CA LEU A 12 -3.12 -4.34 25.14
C LEU A 12 -3.07 -2.83 25.40
N SER A 13 -1.87 -2.26 25.42
CA SER A 13 -1.72 -0.80 25.44
C SER A 13 -2.45 -0.17 24.25
N ARG A 14 -2.82 1.11 24.35
CA ARG A 14 -3.51 1.80 23.24
C ARG A 14 -2.64 1.80 21.98
N GLU A 15 -1.33 1.92 22.15
CA GLU A 15 -0.32 1.92 21.11
C GLU A 15 -0.23 0.56 20.42
N SER A 16 -0.22 -0.54 21.19
CA SER A 16 -0.24 -1.90 20.65
C SER A 16 -1.57 -2.23 19.96
N GLN A 17 -2.70 -1.73 20.47
CA GLN A 17 -4.00 -1.86 19.79
C GLN A 17 -4.01 -1.14 18.44
N LYS A 18 -3.41 0.06 18.35
CA LYS A 18 -3.24 0.76 17.07
C LYS A 18 -2.39 -0.07 16.10
N GLN A 19 -1.26 -0.63 16.54
CA GLN A 19 -0.41 -1.46 15.68
C GLN A 19 -1.12 -2.71 15.14
N ILE A 20 -1.89 -3.41 15.99
CA ILE A 20 -2.63 -4.62 15.58
C ILE A 20 -3.79 -4.28 14.61
N LEU A 21 -4.42 -3.12 14.78
CA LEU A 21 -5.45 -2.63 13.86
C LEU A 21 -4.85 -2.09 12.54
N GLY A 22 -3.56 -2.30 12.29
CA GLY A 22 -2.88 -1.77 11.11
C GLY A 22 -2.77 -0.26 11.15
N GLY A 23 -2.51 0.30 12.34
CA GLY A 23 -2.55 1.71 12.64
C GLY A 23 -1.87 2.53 11.56
N ASP A 24 -2.65 3.42 10.94
CA ASP A 24 -2.34 4.29 9.81
C ASP A 24 -0.91 4.18 9.30
N LEU A 25 -0.57 3.05 8.68
CA LEU A 25 0.58 3.00 7.81
C LEU A 25 0.21 3.96 6.68
N ILE A 26 0.77 5.16 6.71
CA ILE A 26 0.70 6.07 5.58
C ILE A 26 1.46 5.36 4.46
N LEU A 27 0.75 4.58 3.66
CA LEU A 27 1.29 3.95 2.47
C LEU A 27 1.53 5.07 1.46
N VAL A 28 2.73 5.63 1.51
CA VAL A 28 3.19 6.62 0.54
C VAL A 28 3.24 5.94 -0.82
N CYS A 29 2.65 6.59 -1.81
CA CYS A 29 2.69 6.11 -3.19
C CYS A 29 4.15 5.97 -3.65
N ALA A 30 4.43 4.94 -4.44
CA ALA A 30 5.74 4.66 -5.00
C ALA A 30 6.24 5.84 -5.86
N THR A 31 7.54 6.13 -5.76
CA THR A 31 8.24 7.12 -6.60
C THR A 31 9.22 6.41 -7.53
N GLY A 32 9.56 7.03 -8.66
CA GLY A 32 10.47 6.46 -9.65
C GLY A 32 9.81 5.39 -10.54
N CYS A 33 10.64 4.56 -11.18
CA CYS A 33 10.19 3.61 -12.20
C CYS A 33 10.17 2.16 -11.71
N HIS A 34 9.06 1.47 -11.95
CA HIS A 34 8.78 0.13 -11.45
C HIS A 34 8.41 -0.81 -12.60
N ARG A 35 9.00 -2.00 -12.62
CA ARG A 35 8.72 -3.01 -13.65
C ARG A 35 7.44 -3.82 -13.38
N ASN A 36 7.07 -3.95 -12.11
CA ASN A 36 5.87 -4.66 -11.69
C ASN A 36 4.77 -3.63 -11.45
N TYR A 37 3.81 -3.57 -12.35
CA TYR A 37 2.72 -2.60 -12.30
C TYR A 37 1.47 -3.15 -12.97
N LEU A 38 0.33 -2.53 -12.68
CA LEU A 38 -0.95 -2.78 -13.35
C LEU A 38 -1.15 -1.72 -14.43
N SER A 39 -1.25 -2.12 -15.69
CA SER A 39 -1.53 -1.25 -16.83
C SER A 39 -3.03 -1.09 -17.03
N ASP A 40 -3.50 0.10 -17.39
CA ASP A 40 -4.86 0.32 -17.89
C ASP A 40 -5.00 0.12 -19.41
N GLY A 41 -3.89 -0.22 -20.09
CA GLY A 41 -3.82 -0.40 -21.55
C GLY A 41 -3.91 0.90 -22.35
N SER A 42 -4.04 2.05 -21.70
CA SER A 42 -4.14 3.39 -22.29
C SER A 42 -2.90 4.25 -22.03
N GLY A 43 -1.80 3.63 -21.57
CA GLY A 43 -0.55 4.32 -21.22
C GLY A 43 -0.43 4.72 -19.76
N ARG A 44 -1.44 4.44 -18.92
CA ARG A 44 -1.38 4.70 -17.47
C ARG A 44 -1.15 3.41 -16.72
N CYS A 45 -0.56 3.57 -15.55
CA CYS A 45 -0.21 2.44 -14.71
C CYS A 45 -0.37 2.74 -13.22
N ILE A 46 -0.54 1.67 -12.45
CA ILE A 46 -0.61 1.72 -10.98
C ILE A 46 0.39 0.73 -10.40
N VAL A 47 1.19 1.19 -9.44
CA VAL A 47 2.09 0.34 -8.65
C VAL A 47 1.61 0.36 -7.20
N PRO A 48 1.28 -0.79 -6.59
CA PRO A 48 0.95 -0.82 -5.16
C PRO A 48 2.08 -0.19 -4.32
N PRO A 49 1.76 0.72 -3.39
CA PRO A 49 0.43 0.98 -2.83
C PRO A 49 -0.33 2.17 -3.45
N CYS A 50 0.15 2.74 -4.56
CA CYS A 50 -0.59 3.78 -5.27
C CYS A 50 -1.95 3.24 -5.72
N THR A 51 -2.94 4.11 -5.69
CA THR A 51 -4.31 3.84 -6.16
C THR A 51 -4.81 5.06 -6.94
N SER A 52 -5.89 4.88 -7.70
CA SER A 52 -6.55 5.99 -8.39
C SER A 52 -6.84 7.15 -7.41
N PRO A 53 -6.52 8.42 -7.77
CA PRO A 53 -6.14 8.91 -9.10
C PRO A 53 -4.62 9.03 -9.33
N ASN A 54 -3.78 8.45 -8.46
CA ASN A 54 -2.31 8.51 -8.59
C ASN A 54 -1.83 7.48 -9.62
N PHE A 55 -1.95 7.85 -10.89
CA PHE A 55 -1.46 7.08 -12.02
C PHE A 55 -0.01 7.47 -12.35
N GLY A 56 0.83 6.46 -12.54
CA GLY A 56 2.09 6.63 -13.23
C GLY A 56 1.87 6.56 -14.75
N THR A 57 2.95 6.79 -15.49
CA THR A 57 2.97 6.67 -16.95
C THR A 57 3.82 5.48 -17.38
N GLU A 58 3.31 4.70 -18.33
CA GLU A 58 4.08 3.62 -18.95
C GLU A 58 5.17 4.21 -19.84
N SER A 59 6.42 3.87 -19.55
CA SER A 59 7.60 4.29 -20.30
C SER A 59 8.49 3.09 -20.59
N LYS A 60 9.32 3.20 -21.63
CA LYS A 60 10.36 2.21 -21.93
C LYS A 60 11.69 2.67 -21.35
N ASP A 61 12.39 1.77 -20.67
CA ASP A 61 13.78 1.98 -20.29
C ASP A 61 14.69 1.99 -21.52
N ALA A 62 15.97 2.32 -21.33
CA ALA A 62 16.98 2.33 -22.40
C ALA A 62 17.18 0.96 -23.07
N ASN A 63 16.72 -0.13 -22.45
CA ASN A 63 16.76 -1.49 -22.98
C ASN A 63 15.44 -1.89 -23.67
N GLY A 64 14.50 -0.97 -23.82
CA GLY A 64 13.19 -1.19 -24.45
C GLY A 64 12.17 -1.92 -23.56
N ARG A 65 12.44 -2.09 -22.27
CA ARG A 65 11.53 -2.76 -21.32
C ARG A 65 10.53 -1.77 -20.75
N TRP A 66 9.26 -2.18 -20.70
CA TRP A 66 8.21 -1.36 -20.11
C TRP A 66 8.34 -1.25 -18.59
N GLN A 67 8.08 -0.06 -18.08
CA GLN A 67 8.07 0.29 -16.67
C GLN A 67 7.06 1.39 -16.40
N CYS A 68 6.46 1.37 -15.22
CA CYS A 68 5.58 2.42 -14.74
C CYS A 68 6.40 3.45 -13.97
N CYS A 69 6.40 4.70 -14.41
CA CYS A 69 7.12 5.79 -13.77
C CYS A 69 6.17 6.81 -13.15
N TYR A 70 6.48 7.21 -11.92
CA TYR A 70 5.84 8.30 -11.18
C TYR A 70 6.75 9.51 -11.12
#